data_AF-A0AA38ZJY7-F1
#
_entry.id   AF-A0AA38ZJY7-F1
#
_cell.length_a   1.000
_cell.length_b   1.000
_cell.length_c   1.000
_cell.angle_alpha   90.00
_cell.angle_beta   90.00
_cell.angle_gamma   90.00
#
_symmetry.space_group_name_H-M   'P 1'
#
loop_
_entity.id
_entity.type
_entity.pdbx_description
1 polymer ?
#
loop_
_entity_poly.entity_id
_entity_poly.type
_entity_poly.pdbx_seq_one_letter_code
_entity_poly.pdbx_strand_id
1 'polypeptide(L)'
;MGYLLSNFLSLRTLDMSDNNIQDTIPYQLPPNLTKLNLASNNLTGNFPYSISTMVSLNYLNVSHNSISQSIGDIFANLAGLTILDLSLNNFTGDLPNSFTSLSNLSTLYLQNNQLTGSLSVLTGLPLTDLNVANNNFSGWIPSELRSIRNFIYDGNSFDNGPAPPPPPYTPPPPGRSRSNRTHSPPEARTSSSSDGQSSNSDNGNKGLGIGPIIGIILGSLLVLVALIALVFCVRKAKKKGTGARPSVGSVPVVTEKVNTETMQEQRTKFTATVTDLKPPPAENLMVERVQGKNGSGKRVKSPITATSYTVASLQTATNSFSQEFLIGEGSLGRVYRADFPNGKTMAIKKIDNAALSLQEEDNFLEAVSNMSRLRHQNIVTLVGYCAEHGQRLLVYEYIGNGSLHDMLHFTDDSGKTLTWNARVRVALGTARALEYLHEVCLPSIVHRNFKSANILLDEELNPHLSDCGLAALTPNTERQVSTQMVGSFGYSAPEFALSGIYTVKSDVYSFGVVMLELLTGRKPLDSSRVRSEQSLVRWATPQLHDIDALAKMVDPSLNGMYPAKSLSRFADIIALCVQPEPEFRPPMSEVVQALVRLVQRASVVKRRSSDESGFVYKTPEHEAIDMSF
;
A
#
# COMPACT_ATOMS: atom_id res chain seq x y z
N MET A 1 12.42 -2.83 -7.67
CA MET A 1 12.81 -4.12 -7.06
C MET A 1 11.72 -5.17 -7.37
N GLY A 2 12.02 -6.47 -7.47
CA GLY A 2 11.06 -7.51 -7.93
C GLY A 2 9.88 -7.80 -6.98
N TYR A 3 8.90 -8.59 -7.43
CA TYR A 3 7.73 -9.04 -6.65
C TYR A 3 8.07 -10.26 -5.77
N LEU A 4 7.37 -10.44 -4.64
CA LEU A 4 7.47 -11.60 -3.73
C LEU A 4 8.82 -11.78 -3.00
N LEU A 5 9.57 -10.71 -2.69
CA LEU A 5 10.82 -10.85 -1.93
C LEU A 5 10.59 -11.41 -0.50
N SER A 6 9.37 -11.29 0.03
CA SER A 6 8.94 -11.86 1.31
C SER A 6 9.03 -13.40 1.35
N ASN A 7 9.02 -14.06 0.18
CA ASN A 7 9.19 -15.51 0.08
C ASN A 7 10.63 -15.98 0.37
N PHE A 8 11.61 -15.06 0.41
CA PHE A 8 12.99 -15.40 0.74
C PHE A 8 13.20 -15.56 2.26
N LEU A 9 12.48 -16.51 2.88
CA LEU A 9 12.46 -16.74 4.33
C LEU A 9 13.83 -17.09 4.94
N SER A 10 14.73 -17.66 4.13
CA SER A 10 16.10 -18.03 4.55
C SER A 10 17.12 -16.90 4.34
N LEU A 11 16.76 -15.83 3.64
CA LEU A 11 17.69 -14.74 3.37
C LEU A 11 17.96 -13.96 4.66
N ARG A 12 19.24 -13.66 4.91
CA ARG A 12 19.72 -12.92 6.09
C ARG A 12 20.40 -11.61 5.71
N THR A 13 21.09 -11.60 4.58
CA THR A 13 21.77 -10.42 4.06
C THR A 13 21.23 -10.12 2.68
N LEU A 14 20.74 -8.89 2.50
CA LEU A 14 20.38 -8.34 1.21
C LEU A 14 21.19 -7.06 1.01
N ASP A 15 22.09 -7.10 0.04
CA ASP A 15 22.87 -5.93 -0.37
C ASP A 15 22.54 -5.62 -1.83
N MET A 16 21.95 -4.45 -2.05
CA MET A 16 21.63 -3.91 -3.36
C MET A 16 22.18 -2.48 -3.52
N SER A 17 23.20 -2.12 -2.73
CA SER A 17 23.77 -0.78 -2.83
C SER A 17 24.51 -0.55 -4.14
N ASP A 18 24.76 0.72 -4.46
CA ASP A 18 25.59 1.14 -5.60
C ASP A 18 25.04 0.67 -6.95
N ASN A 19 23.72 0.81 -7.09
CA ASN A 19 22.99 0.51 -8.31
C ASN A 19 22.18 1.74 -8.77
N ASN A 20 21.50 1.62 -9.92
CA ASN A 20 20.57 2.63 -10.41
C ASN A 20 19.11 2.22 -10.14
N ILE A 21 18.83 1.62 -8.97
CA ILE A 21 17.48 1.19 -8.62
C ILE A 21 16.63 2.45 -8.39
N GLN A 22 15.52 2.53 -9.12
CA GLN A 22 14.56 3.63 -9.05
C GLN A 22 13.30 3.18 -8.30
N ASP A 23 12.35 4.10 -8.15
CA ASP A 23 11.07 3.92 -7.45
C ASP A 23 11.22 3.70 -5.94
N THR A 24 10.15 3.29 -5.28
CA THR A 24 10.10 3.15 -3.82
C THR A 24 10.67 1.81 -3.33
N ILE A 25 11.05 1.76 -2.05
CA ILE A 25 11.40 0.50 -1.38
C ILE A 25 10.14 -0.38 -1.33
N PRO A 26 10.17 -1.62 -1.89
CA PRO A 26 8.98 -2.47 -1.94
C PRO A 26 8.52 -2.89 -0.54
N TYR A 27 7.21 -3.02 -0.34
CA TYR A 27 6.68 -3.45 0.95
C TYR A 27 7.02 -4.91 1.30
N GLN A 28 7.15 -5.78 0.29
CA GLN A 28 7.36 -7.22 0.51
C GLN A 28 8.84 -7.58 0.69
N LEU A 29 9.58 -6.90 1.56
CA LEU A 29 10.98 -7.26 1.82
C LEU A 29 11.09 -8.62 2.53
N PRO A 30 12.21 -9.35 2.39
CA PRO A 30 12.43 -10.60 3.10
C PRO A 30 12.37 -10.36 4.63
N PRO A 31 11.52 -11.09 5.38
CA PRO A 31 11.19 -10.73 6.76
C PRO A 31 12.31 -11.03 7.78
N ASN A 32 13.21 -11.96 7.45
CA ASN A 32 14.23 -12.48 8.38
C ASN A 32 15.62 -11.87 8.13
N LEU A 33 15.71 -10.67 7.55
CA LEU A 33 16.99 -10.02 7.29
C LEU A 33 17.66 -9.58 8.60
N THR A 34 18.97 -9.81 8.67
CA THR A 34 19.88 -9.26 9.67
C THR A 34 20.65 -8.04 9.14
N LYS A 35 20.85 -7.98 7.81
CA LYS A 35 21.52 -6.86 7.12
C LYS A 35 20.76 -6.48 5.86
N LEU A 36 20.33 -5.23 5.78
CA LEU A 36 19.73 -4.62 4.60
C LEU A 36 20.55 -3.39 4.19
N ASN A 37 21.13 -3.45 2.98
CA ASN A 37 21.87 -2.35 2.40
C ASN A 37 21.25 -1.96 1.05
N LEU A 38 20.70 -0.75 0.98
CA LEU A 38 20.05 -0.17 -0.20
C LEU A 38 20.70 1.18 -0.60
N ALA A 39 21.89 1.45 -0.08
CA ALA A 39 22.56 2.74 -0.23
C ALA A 39 22.93 3.05 -1.70
N SER A 40 23.21 4.31 -2.02
CA SER A 40 23.71 4.73 -3.34
C SER A 40 22.83 4.23 -4.50
N ASN A 41 21.55 4.58 -4.45
CA ASN A 41 20.57 4.28 -5.49
C ASN A 41 19.73 5.54 -5.79
N ASN A 42 18.65 5.39 -6.56
CA ASN A 42 17.74 6.47 -6.90
C ASN A 42 16.34 6.23 -6.31
N LEU A 43 16.29 5.64 -5.10
CA LEU A 43 15.06 5.26 -4.42
C LEU A 43 14.30 6.48 -3.90
N THR A 44 12.97 6.46 -4.02
CA THR A 44 12.06 7.54 -3.60
C THR A 44 11.02 7.03 -2.60
N GLY A 45 10.04 7.85 -2.20
CA GLY A 45 8.96 7.45 -1.28
C GLY A 45 9.39 7.50 0.19
N ASN A 46 8.89 6.58 1.01
CA ASN A 46 9.19 6.47 2.45
C ASN A 46 9.44 5.00 2.83
N PHE A 47 9.80 4.72 4.08
CA PHE A 47 9.98 3.36 4.58
C PHE A 47 8.69 2.52 4.54
N PRO A 48 8.75 1.27 4.05
CA PRO A 48 7.64 0.33 4.18
C PRO A 48 7.55 -0.23 5.61
N TYR A 49 6.32 -0.46 6.08
CA TYR A 49 6.07 -1.01 7.43
C TYR A 49 6.73 -2.39 7.65
N SER A 50 7.00 -3.16 6.59
CA SER A 50 7.68 -4.44 6.72
C SER A 50 9.02 -4.35 7.45
N ILE A 51 9.74 -3.23 7.36
CA ILE A 51 10.96 -2.99 8.14
C ILE A 51 10.68 -3.07 9.65
N SER A 52 9.53 -2.58 10.12
CA SER A 52 9.15 -2.63 11.55
C SER A 52 8.97 -4.04 12.09
N THR A 53 8.77 -5.02 11.20
CA THR A 53 8.57 -6.44 11.56
C THR A 53 9.87 -7.24 11.52
N MET A 54 10.98 -6.67 11.03
CA MET A 54 12.27 -7.35 10.89
C MET A 54 13.04 -7.37 12.23
N VAL A 55 12.52 -8.08 13.22
CA VAL A 55 13.08 -8.13 14.59
C VAL A 55 14.54 -8.62 14.66
N SER A 56 15.04 -9.28 13.61
CA SER A 56 16.43 -9.75 13.50
C SER A 56 17.39 -8.73 12.87
N LEU A 57 16.89 -7.57 12.44
CA LEU A 57 17.66 -6.58 11.69
C LEU A 57 18.67 -5.86 12.60
N ASN A 58 19.95 -5.98 12.25
CA ASN A 58 21.06 -5.38 12.99
C ASN A 58 21.70 -4.21 12.22
N TYR A 59 21.61 -4.24 10.89
CA TYR A 59 22.18 -3.23 10.00
C TYR A 59 21.14 -2.78 8.97
N LEU A 60 20.86 -1.48 8.95
CA LEU A 60 20.03 -0.84 7.94
C LEU A 60 20.76 0.37 7.35
N ASN A 61 21.01 0.31 6.04
CA ASN A 61 21.58 1.44 5.32
C ASN A 61 20.72 1.76 4.09
N VAL A 62 20.21 2.99 4.02
CA VAL A 62 19.46 3.53 2.88
C VAL A 62 20.04 4.86 2.39
N SER A 63 21.28 5.17 2.76
CA SER A 63 21.88 6.47 2.47
C SER A 63 22.10 6.72 0.98
N HIS A 64 22.30 7.97 0.60
CA HIS A 64 22.49 8.37 -0.80
C HIS A 64 21.33 7.91 -1.71
N ASN A 65 20.12 8.34 -1.37
CA ASN A 65 18.90 8.12 -2.16
C ASN A 65 18.06 9.42 -2.20
N SER A 66 16.83 9.35 -2.69
CA SER A 66 15.86 10.45 -2.72
C SER A 66 14.62 10.13 -1.86
N ILE A 67 14.79 9.36 -0.77
CA ILE A 67 13.70 8.99 0.15
C ILE A 67 13.27 10.24 0.93
N SER A 68 11.98 10.42 1.14
CA SER A 68 11.39 11.65 1.66
C SER A 68 10.29 11.38 2.70
N GLN A 69 9.63 12.44 3.17
CA GLN A 69 8.62 12.41 4.24
C GLN A 69 9.21 12.13 5.62
N SER A 70 8.35 12.02 6.63
CA SER A 70 8.76 11.66 8.00
C SER A 70 9.15 10.20 8.11
N ILE A 71 10.22 9.93 8.87
CA ILE A 71 10.75 8.59 9.12
C ILE A 71 9.67 7.61 9.63
N GLY A 72 8.72 8.09 10.46
CA GLY A 72 7.60 7.30 10.99
C GLY A 72 8.00 6.35 12.13
N ASP A 73 7.02 5.91 12.92
CA ASP A 73 7.24 5.05 14.10
C ASP A 73 7.42 3.56 13.73
N ILE A 74 8.47 3.25 12.96
CA ILE A 74 8.77 1.88 12.50
C ILE A 74 9.81 1.15 13.35
N PHE A 75 10.49 1.84 14.26
CA PHE A 75 11.63 1.29 15.01
C PHE A 75 11.26 0.61 16.34
N ALA A 76 9.97 0.59 16.70
CA ALA A 76 9.52 0.16 18.03
C ALA A 76 9.94 -1.27 18.39
N ASN A 77 10.06 -2.16 17.40
CA ASN A 77 10.41 -3.57 17.61
C ASN A 77 11.85 -3.91 17.17
N LEU A 78 12.68 -2.92 16.84
CA LEU A 78 14.01 -3.12 16.25
C LEU A 78 15.14 -2.96 17.27
N ALA A 79 14.96 -3.51 18.49
CA ALA A 79 15.93 -3.41 19.57
C ALA A 79 17.32 -4.00 19.24
N GLY A 80 17.39 -4.90 18.24
CA GLY A 80 18.64 -5.49 17.75
C GLY A 80 19.47 -4.59 16.84
N LEU A 81 18.91 -3.48 16.34
CA LEU A 81 19.57 -2.61 15.37
C LEU A 81 20.81 -1.92 15.98
N THR A 82 21.97 -2.12 15.38
CA THR A 82 23.25 -1.55 15.85
C THR A 82 23.73 -0.39 14.98
N ILE A 83 23.47 -0.46 13.67
CA ILE A 83 23.87 0.55 12.69
C ILE A 83 22.65 0.97 11.87
N LEU A 84 22.37 2.28 11.89
CA LEU A 84 21.33 2.92 11.10
C LEU A 84 21.91 4.11 10.32
N ASP A 85 21.89 4.02 8.99
CA ASP A 85 22.32 5.11 8.11
C ASP A 85 21.16 5.57 7.20
N LEU A 86 20.66 6.77 7.50
CA LEU A 86 19.60 7.48 6.77
C LEU A 86 20.13 8.72 6.05
N SER A 87 21.45 8.93 6.05
CA SER A 87 22.06 10.15 5.56
C SER A 87 21.84 10.36 4.06
N LEU A 88 21.98 11.61 3.60
CA LEU A 88 21.94 11.96 2.17
C LEU A 88 20.63 11.50 1.49
N ASN A 89 19.53 11.95 2.06
CA ASN A 89 18.16 11.73 1.60
C ASN A 89 17.37 13.05 1.74
N ASN A 90 16.04 12.98 1.61
CA ASN A 90 15.12 14.10 1.71
C ASN A 90 14.10 13.92 2.85
N PHE A 91 14.46 13.22 3.93
CA PHE A 91 13.58 13.00 5.09
C PHE A 91 13.23 14.33 5.76
N THR A 92 11.97 14.48 6.18
CA THR A 92 11.41 15.68 6.84
C THR A 92 10.82 15.35 8.20
N GLY A 93 10.46 16.35 9.00
CA GLY A 93 9.79 16.14 10.28
C GLY A 93 10.73 15.68 11.40
N ASP A 94 10.15 15.42 12.56
CA ASP A 94 10.89 15.13 13.80
C ASP A 94 11.35 13.67 13.87
N LEU A 95 12.38 13.41 14.70
CA LEU A 95 12.78 12.04 15.01
C LEU A 95 11.65 11.33 15.79
N PRO A 96 11.23 10.13 15.35
CA PRO A 96 10.08 9.45 15.92
C PRO A 96 10.37 8.84 17.30
N ASN A 97 9.36 8.81 18.17
CA ASN A 97 9.49 8.32 19.56
C ASN A 97 9.99 6.87 19.65
N SER A 98 9.72 6.06 18.63
CA SER A 98 10.23 4.69 18.50
C SER A 98 11.77 4.58 18.52
N PHE A 99 12.53 5.67 18.30
CA PHE A 99 13.99 5.65 18.47
C PHE A 99 14.41 5.28 19.89
N THR A 100 13.59 5.60 20.90
CA THR A 100 13.83 5.20 22.30
C THR A 100 13.91 3.68 22.50
N SER A 101 13.35 2.90 21.57
CA SER A 101 13.35 1.43 21.62
C SER A 101 14.62 0.79 21.04
N LEU A 102 15.51 1.56 20.42
CA LEU A 102 16.72 1.09 19.75
C LEU A 102 17.88 0.86 20.74
N SER A 103 17.66 -0.04 21.70
CA SER A 103 18.54 -0.22 22.87
C SER A 103 19.97 -0.67 22.57
N ASN A 104 20.24 -1.17 21.36
CA ASN A 104 21.58 -1.61 20.93
C ASN A 104 22.22 -0.69 19.87
N LEU A 105 21.60 0.46 19.55
CA LEU A 105 22.07 1.34 18.48
C LEU A 105 23.36 2.05 18.88
N SER A 106 24.46 1.71 18.20
CA SER A 106 25.79 2.26 18.46
C SER A 106 26.19 3.34 17.45
N THR A 107 25.65 3.28 16.23
CA THR A 107 26.00 4.17 15.12
C THR A 107 24.75 4.69 14.43
N LEU A 108 24.63 6.01 14.35
CA LEU A 108 23.50 6.68 13.72
C LEU A 108 23.96 7.83 12.82
N TYR A 109 23.62 7.74 11.54
CA TYR A 109 23.90 8.77 10.55
C TYR A 109 22.60 9.32 9.96
N LEU A 110 22.40 10.63 10.10
CA LEU A 110 21.20 11.37 9.70
C LEU A 110 21.54 12.59 8.82
N GLN A 111 22.83 12.83 8.57
CA GLN A 111 23.29 14.07 7.96
C GLN A 111 22.77 14.29 6.53
N ASN A 112 22.63 15.54 6.12
CA ASN A 112 22.14 15.95 4.81
C ASN A 112 20.71 15.42 4.55
N ASN A 113 19.77 15.88 5.37
CA ASN A 113 18.32 15.67 5.23
C ASN A 113 17.60 17.00 5.56
N GLN A 114 16.27 16.97 5.71
CA GLN A 114 15.43 18.10 6.11
C GLN A 114 14.74 17.86 7.47
N LEU A 115 15.38 17.08 8.36
CA LEU A 115 14.80 16.68 9.64
C LEU A 115 14.67 17.88 10.59
N THR A 116 13.62 17.88 11.41
CA THR A 116 13.26 18.96 12.34
C THR A 116 13.21 18.47 13.79
N GLY A 117 12.86 19.37 14.72
CA GLY A 117 12.60 19.03 16.11
C GLY A 117 13.88 18.91 16.96
N SER A 118 13.74 18.30 18.14
CA SER A 118 14.83 18.17 19.12
C SER A 118 15.49 16.78 19.08
N LEU A 119 16.71 16.68 19.60
CA LEU A 119 17.44 15.40 19.73
C LEU A 119 17.10 14.63 21.03
N SER A 120 16.07 15.04 21.78
CA SER A 120 15.74 14.46 23.09
C SER A 120 15.44 12.96 23.02
N VAL A 121 14.84 12.48 21.93
CA VAL A 121 14.52 11.05 21.72
C VAL A 121 15.76 10.15 21.63
N LEU A 122 16.93 10.71 21.33
CA LEU A 122 18.20 9.97 21.26
C LEU A 122 18.84 9.80 22.65
N THR A 123 18.32 10.48 23.68
CA THR A 123 18.85 10.37 25.04
C THR A 123 18.66 8.97 25.59
N GLY A 124 19.70 8.42 26.22
CA GLY A 124 19.68 7.08 26.79
C GLY A 124 20.05 5.96 25.81
N LEU A 125 20.22 6.24 24.52
CA LEU A 125 20.74 5.25 23.56
C LEU A 125 22.26 5.09 23.71
N PRO A 126 22.83 3.88 23.49
CA PRO A 126 24.26 3.62 23.65
C PRO A 126 25.09 4.06 22.42
N LEU A 127 24.83 5.27 21.93
CA LEU A 127 25.47 5.83 20.74
C LEU A 127 26.97 6.11 21.00
N THR A 128 27.80 5.66 20.07
CA THR A 128 29.25 5.91 20.07
C THR A 128 29.70 6.75 18.88
N ASP A 129 28.88 6.77 17.83
CA ASP A 129 29.09 7.53 16.61
C ASP A 129 27.75 8.11 16.13
N LEU A 130 27.67 9.43 16.04
CA LEU A 130 26.45 10.16 15.76
C LEU A 130 26.73 11.32 14.81
N ASN A 131 26.08 11.32 13.66
CA ASN A 131 26.14 12.45 12.74
C ASN A 131 24.74 12.94 12.39
N VAL A 132 24.42 14.17 12.79
CA VAL A 132 23.13 14.84 12.54
C VAL A 132 23.30 16.11 11.72
N ALA A 133 24.49 16.36 11.17
CA ALA A 133 24.84 17.60 10.51
C ALA A 133 23.96 17.93 9.30
N ASN A 134 23.86 19.20 8.92
CA ASN A 134 23.13 19.67 7.73
C ASN A 134 21.67 19.17 7.71
N ASN A 135 20.90 19.60 8.70
CA ASN A 135 19.47 19.34 8.85
C ASN A 135 18.79 20.64 9.35
N ASN A 136 17.54 20.56 9.81
CA ASN A 136 16.81 21.67 10.39
C ASN A 136 16.43 21.40 11.86
N PHE A 137 17.28 20.66 12.59
CA PHE A 137 17.08 20.43 14.01
C PHE A 137 17.19 21.73 14.82
N SER A 138 16.43 21.83 15.91
CA SER A 138 16.35 23.01 16.75
C SER A 138 16.24 22.66 18.24
N GLY A 139 16.24 23.69 19.10
CA GLY A 139 16.29 23.52 20.55
C GLY A 139 17.70 23.23 21.06
N TRP A 140 17.82 22.60 22.24
CA TRP A 140 19.12 22.32 22.85
C TRP A 140 19.64 20.93 22.50
N ILE A 141 20.96 20.80 22.49
CA ILE A 141 21.66 19.52 22.42
C ILE A 141 21.75 18.92 23.84
N PRO A 142 21.14 17.75 24.11
CA PRO A 142 21.25 17.05 25.39
C PRO A 142 22.72 16.80 25.80
N SER A 143 23.02 16.93 27.09
CA SER A 143 24.37 16.77 27.65
C SER A 143 24.96 15.40 27.37
N GLU A 144 24.13 14.37 27.36
CA GLU A 144 24.50 12.97 27.14
C GLU A 144 25.08 12.79 25.73
N LEU A 145 24.50 13.45 24.72
CA LEU A 145 24.96 13.36 23.34
C LEU A 145 26.28 14.11 23.11
N ARG A 146 26.53 15.21 23.86
CA ARG A 146 27.80 15.95 23.78
C ARG A 146 29.01 15.13 24.25
N SER A 147 28.77 14.09 25.05
CA SER A 147 29.82 13.20 25.55
C SER A 147 30.28 12.16 24.53
N ILE A 148 29.54 12.00 23.42
CA ILE A 148 29.87 11.07 22.35
C ILE A 148 31.10 11.59 21.59
N ARG A 149 32.13 10.74 21.47
CA ARG A 149 33.42 11.12 20.87
C ARG A 149 33.31 11.58 19.41
N ASN A 150 32.46 10.91 18.63
CA ASN A 150 32.25 11.19 17.21
C ASN A 150 30.85 11.78 17.02
N PHE A 151 30.59 12.94 17.64
CA PHE A 151 29.33 13.65 17.46
C PHE A 151 29.50 14.86 16.54
N ILE A 152 28.85 14.82 15.38
CA ILE A 152 28.87 15.89 14.38
C ILE A 152 27.46 16.46 14.24
N TYR A 153 27.28 17.75 14.50
CA TYR A 153 25.96 18.39 14.56
C TYR A 153 25.85 19.74 13.85
N ASP A 154 26.93 20.18 13.18
CA ASP A 154 26.99 21.47 12.48
C ASP A 154 25.93 21.58 11.37
N GLY A 155 25.56 22.81 10.98
CA GLY A 155 24.57 23.03 9.92
C GLY A 155 23.11 22.77 10.36
N ASN A 156 22.81 22.95 11.64
CA ASN A 156 21.47 22.92 12.24
C ASN A 156 21.18 24.23 12.99
N SER A 157 19.94 24.42 13.43
CA SER A 157 19.45 25.61 14.14
C SER A 157 19.37 25.42 15.67
N PHE A 158 20.40 24.81 16.28
CA PHE A 158 20.43 24.59 17.72
C PHE A 158 20.66 25.87 18.52
N ASP A 159 20.01 25.95 19.68
CA ASP A 159 20.22 27.01 20.66
C ASP A 159 21.53 26.77 21.42
N ASN A 160 22.40 27.80 21.47
CA ASN A 160 23.66 27.76 22.21
C ASN A 160 23.49 28.03 23.73
N GLY A 161 22.25 28.13 24.22
CA GLY A 161 21.92 28.43 25.62
C GLY A 161 21.87 27.18 26.52
N PRO A 162 21.91 27.36 27.86
CA PRO A 162 21.68 26.26 28.80
C PRO A 162 20.25 25.71 28.66
N ALA A 163 20.09 24.40 28.85
CA ALA A 163 18.79 23.75 28.80
C ALA A 163 17.80 24.42 29.78
N PRO A 164 16.51 24.52 29.42
CA PRO A 164 15.51 25.10 30.32
C PRO A 164 15.42 24.29 31.62
N PRO A 165 15.19 24.96 32.76
CA PRO A 165 15.08 24.27 34.04
C PRO A 165 13.91 23.27 34.01
N PRO A 166 14.05 22.09 34.65
CA PRO A 166 12.98 21.10 34.67
C PRO A 166 11.70 21.69 35.28
N PRO A 167 10.51 21.26 34.83
CA PRO A 167 9.24 21.71 35.39
C PRO A 167 9.19 21.45 36.91
N PRO A 168 8.58 22.34 37.70
CA PRO A 168 8.26 22.02 39.08
C PRO A 168 7.43 20.73 39.06
N TYR A 169 7.75 19.77 39.93
CA TYR A 169 7.10 18.44 40.04
C TYR A 169 7.66 17.27 39.20
N THR A 170 8.86 17.35 38.61
CA THR A 170 9.53 16.13 38.14
C THR A 170 10.25 15.42 39.30
N PRO A 171 9.88 14.19 39.68
CA PRO A 171 10.60 13.43 40.70
C PRO A 171 12.00 13.04 40.17
N PRO A 172 13.04 13.01 41.03
CA PRO A 172 14.37 12.63 40.60
C PRO A 172 14.39 11.17 40.11
N PRO A 173 15.25 10.82 39.13
CA PRO A 173 15.37 9.45 38.65
C PRO A 173 15.79 8.51 39.80
N PRO A 174 15.34 7.23 39.79
CA PRO A 174 15.70 6.28 40.83
C PRO A 174 17.22 6.10 40.86
N GLY A 175 17.83 6.55 41.96
CA GLY A 175 19.25 6.44 42.19
C GLY A 175 19.68 4.98 42.20
N ARG A 176 20.66 4.65 41.34
CA ARG A 176 21.48 3.44 41.54
C ARG A 176 22.05 3.48 42.96
N SER A 177 21.78 2.42 43.70
CA SER A 177 22.25 2.14 45.05
C SER A 177 23.71 2.56 45.27
N ARG A 178 23.90 3.58 46.12
CA ARG A 178 25.19 3.93 46.73
C ARG A 178 25.53 2.92 47.83
N SER A 179 26.70 2.30 47.76
CA SER A 179 27.40 1.81 48.95
C SER A 179 28.27 2.94 49.52
N ASN A 180 27.77 3.54 50.59
CA ASN A 180 28.42 4.29 51.66
C ASN A 180 29.94 4.54 51.60
N ARG A 181 30.37 5.78 51.84
CA ARG A 181 30.63 6.29 53.21
C ARG A 181 30.83 7.81 53.25
N THR A 182 30.37 8.34 54.37
CA THR A 182 30.20 9.72 54.82
C THR A 182 31.53 10.43 55.13
N HIS A 183 31.60 11.76 54.90
CA HIS A 183 31.61 12.81 55.94
C HIS A 183 32.01 14.17 55.35
N SER A 184 31.18 15.19 55.62
CA SER A 184 31.45 16.62 55.37
C SER A 184 32.49 17.18 56.34
N PRO A 185 33.13 18.33 56.04
CA PRO A 185 33.76 19.18 57.05
C PRO A 185 33.02 20.52 57.22
N PRO A 186 33.09 21.16 58.40
CA PRO A 186 32.92 22.61 58.54
C PRO A 186 34.24 23.32 58.88
N GLU A 187 34.19 24.64 58.78
CA GLU A 187 35.29 25.61 58.80
C GLU A 187 36.01 25.83 60.15
N ALA A 188 37.19 26.46 60.02
CA ALA A 188 37.76 27.53 60.85
C ALA A 188 38.80 27.21 61.95
N ARG A 189 40.05 27.62 61.61
CA ARG A 189 41.04 28.41 62.37
C ARG A 189 41.91 27.79 63.49
N THR A 190 43.14 28.32 63.47
CA THR A 190 44.18 28.50 64.51
C THR A 190 45.20 27.39 64.81
N SER A 191 46.48 27.79 64.58
CA SER A 191 47.73 27.53 65.34
C SER A 191 48.15 26.09 65.59
N SER A 192 49.40 25.65 65.55
CA SER A 192 50.75 26.25 65.41
C SER A 192 51.72 25.07 65.53
N SER A 193 52.95 25.24 65.03
CA SER A 193 54.17 24.46 65.37
C SER A 193 54.17 22.95 65.02
N SER A 194 55.23 22.34 64.50
CA SER A 194 56.63 22.73 64.30
C SER A 194 57.32 21.61 63.52
N ASP A 195 58.26 22.04 62.67
CA ASP A 195 59.53 21.41 62.36
C ASP A 195 59.61 20.01 61.72
N GLY A 196 60.33 20.03 60.59
CA GLY A 196 61.48 19.14 60.44
C GLY A 196 61.46 18.27 59.20
N GLN A 197 62.21 18.73 58.17
CA GLN A 197 63.30 18.01 57.48
C GLN A 197 63.06 16.55 57.03
N SER A 198 63.58 16.03 55.93
CA SER A 198 64.32 16.48 54.76
C SER A 198 64.60 15.19 53.96
N SER A 199 64.91 15.34 52.66
CA SER A 199 65.84 14.52 51.89
C SER A 199 65.58 13.01 51.66
N ASN A 200 65.26 12.71 50.40
CA ASN A 200 65.99 11.86 49.44
C ASN A 200 66.36 10.40 49.70
N SER A 201 66.37 9.68 48.56
CA SER A 201 66.85 8.33 48.25
C SER A 201 65.91 7.19 48.72
N ASP A 202 65.66 6.11 47.98
CA ASP A 202 66.57 5.45 47.05
C ASP A 202 65.87 4.57 45.98
N ASN A 203 66.66 4.22 44.98
CA ASN A 203 66.42 3.37 43.80
C ASN A 203 65.86 1.96 44.08
N GLY A 204 65.14 1.42 43.08
CA GLY A 204 64.79 0.00 42.99
C GLY A 204 64.31 -0.43 41.60
N ASN A 205 65.26 -0.59 40.68
CA ASN A 205 65.11 -0.95 39.26
C ASN A 205 64.88 -2.47 39.05
N LYS A 206 63.86 -2.90 38.26
CA LYS A 206 63.76 -4.12 37.41
C LYS A 206 62.52 -3.95 36.49
N GLY A 207 62.45 -4.16 35.18
CA GLY A 207 63.31 -4.67 34.11
C GLY A 207 62.40 -4.84 32.86
N LEU A 208 62.92 -4.50 31.68
CA LEU A 208 62.23 -4.43 30.38
C LEU A 208 61.88 -5.80 29.77
N GLY A 209 60.75 -5.88 29.05
CA GLY A 209 60.44 -6.93 28.07
C GLY A 209 60.13 -6.30 26.71
N ILE A 210 60.92 -6.66 25.70
CA ILE A 210 60.97 -6.08 24.35
C ILE A 210 59.92 -6.75 23.44
N GLY A 211 59.16 -5.93 22.70
CA GLY A 211 58.32 -6.36 21.58
C GLY A 211 57.10 -5.43 21.45
N PRO A 212 57.22 -4.29 20.72
CA PRO A 212 57.04 -4.35 19.26
C PRO A 212 57.72 -3.17 18.52
N ILE A 213 58.95 -3.35 18.00
CA ILE A 213 59.56 -2.35 17.10
C ILE A 213 59.72 -2.88 15.66
N ILE A 214 59.49 -4.18 15.44
CA ILE A 214 59.66 -4.80 14.11
C ILE A 214 58.39 -4.69 13.23
N GLY A 215 57.20 -4.50 13.81
CA GLY A 215 55.95 -4.40 13.06
C GLY A 215 55.72 -3.07 12.31
N ILE A 216 56.30 -1.98 12.81
CA ILE A 216 56.08 -0.64 12.25
C ILE A 216 56.87 -0.46 10.94
N ILE A 217 58.03 -1.09 10.82
CA ILE A 217 58.90 -0.97 9.64
C ILE A 217 58.34 -1.78 8.45
N LEU A 218 57.75 -2.96 8.70
CA LEU A 218 57.10 -3.74 7.63
C LEU A 218 55.75 -3.13 7.18
N GLY A 219 54.97 -2.55 8.10
CA GLY A 219 53.70 -1.90 7.76
C GLY A 219 53.89 -0.62 6.95
N SER A 220 54.91 0.17 7.25
CA SER A 220 55.22 1.40 6.52
C SER A 220 55.76 1.15 5.11
N LEU A 221 56.47 0.02 4.89
CA LEU A 221 56.94 -0.36 3.55
C LEU A 221 55.78 -0.77 2.61
N LEU A 222 54.75 -1.45 3.14
CA LEU A 222 53.56 -1.85 2.37
C LEU A 222 52.69 -0.66 1.96
N VAL A 223 52.53 0.33 2.84
CA VAL A 223 51.78 1.56 2.54
C VAL A 223 52.51 2.39 1.48
N LEU A 224 53.85 2.43 1.51
CA LEU A 224 54.63 3.15 0.50
C LEU A 224 54.53 2.51 -0.89
N VAL A 225 54.53 1.18 -0.97
CA VAL A 225 54.35 0.44 -2.24
C VAL A 225 52.94 0.66 -2.81
N ALA A 226 51.90 0.67 -1.95
CA ALA A 226 50.54 0.95 -2.37
C ALA A 226 50.38 2.39 -2.91
N LEU A 227 51.03 3.37 -2.28
CA LEU A 227 51.03 4.76 -2.75
C LEU A 227 51.76 4.92 -4.09
N ILE A 228 52.89 4.23 -4.29
CA ILE A 228 53.62 4.25 -5.57
C ILE A 228 52.77 3.61 -6.69
N ALA A 229 52.07 2.50 -6.40
CA ALA A 229 51.17 1.85 -7.36
C ALA A 229 49.97 2.76 -7.74
N LEU A 230 49.42 3.48 -6.77
CA LEU A 230 48.32 4.42 -6.99
C LEU A 230 48.76 5.62 -7.84
N VAL A 231 49.96 6.16 -7.60
CA VAL A 231 50.55 7.21 -8.45
C VAL A 231 50.79 6.72 -9.89
N PHE A 232 51.21 5.46 -10.06
CA PHE A 232 51.42 4.88 -11.39
C PHE A 232 50.09 4.66 -12.14
N CYS A 233 49.02 4.26 -11.44
CA CYS A 233 47.68 4.11 -12.01
C CYS A 233 47.10 5.45 -12.47
N VAL A 234 47.24 6.51 -11.66
CA VAL A 234 46.78 7.87 -12.02
C VAL A 234 47.60 8.45 -13.18
N ARG A 235 48.91 8.18 -13.24
CA ARG A 235 49.76 8.59 -14.37
C ARG A 235 49.41 7.86 -15.68
N LYS A 236 49.01 6.59 -15.61
CA LYS A 236 48.58 5.82 -16.79
C LYS A 236 47.21 6.28 -17.30
N ALA A 237 46.31 6.71 -16.40
CA ALA A 237 45.01 7.28 -16.73
C ALA A 237 45.13 8.67 -17.39
N LYS A 238 46.08 9.52 -16.96
CA LYS A 238 46.32 10.84 -17.56
C LYS A 238 47.06 10.81 -18.91
N LYS A 239 47.66 9.68 -19.30
CA LYS A 239 48.39 9.56 -20.58
C LYS A 239 47.51 9.13 -21.77
N LYS A 240 46.19 9.00 -21.59
CA LYS A 240 45.26 8.50 -22.62
C LYS A 240 44.22 9.52 -23.10
N GLY A 241 44.58 10.80 -23.09
CA GLY A 241 43.69 11.86 -23.55
C GLY A 241 44.42 13.05 -24.18
N THR A 242 45.00 12.86 -25.37
CA THR A 242 45.32 13.93 -26.33
C THR A 242 45.61 13.33 -27.72
N GLY A 243 44.93 13.82 -28.79
CA GLY A 243 45.47 13.79 -30.17
C GLY A 243 44.59 13.24 -31.32
N ALA A 244 43.81 14.14 -31.94
CA ALA A 244 43.65 14.40 -33.40
C ALA A 244 43.12 13.36 -34.44
N ARG A 245 42.16 13.85 -35.27
CA ARG A 245 41.76 13.46 -36.67
C ARG A 245 42.93 13.67 -37.68
N PRO A 246 42.93 13.28 -39.00
CA PRO A 246 41.78 13.08 -39.93
C PRO A 246 41.88 11.97 -41.06
N SER A 247 40.74 11.70 -41.71
CA SER A 247 40.44 11.56 -43.18
C SER A 247 41.23 10.66 -44.18
N VAL A 248 40.43 10.11 -45.14
CA VAL A 248 40.67 9.78 -46.59
C VAL A 248 40.72 8.30 -47.02
N GLY A 249 39.90 7.97 -48.04
CA GLY A 249 40.20 7.03 -49.15
C GLY A 249 39.52 5.65 -49.08
N SER A 250 38.41 5.36 -49.77
CA SER A 250 38.21 5.06 -51.21
C SER A 250 38.42 3.58 -51.62
N VAL A 251 37.30 2.86 -51.92
CA VAL A 251 36.92 2.06 -53.14
C VAL A 251 37.95 0.97 -53.62
N PRO A 252 37.67 -0.08 -54.45
CA PRO A 252 36.46 -0.57 -55.16
C PRO A 252 36.12 -2.10 -54.96
N VAL A 253 34.89 -2.56 -55.24
CA VAL A 253 34.33 -3.19 -56.49
C VAL A 253 34.79 -4.64 -56.74
N VAL A 254 33.84 -5.56 -56.89
CA VAL A 254 33.50 -6.31 -58.14
C VAL A 254 32.41 -7.35 -57.77
N THR A 255 31.14 -7.14 -58.14
CA THR A 255 30.43 -7.60 -59.38
C THR A 255 30.27 -9.13 -59.50
N GLU A 256 29.02 -9.62 -59.44
CA GLU A 256 28.29 -10.35 -60.51
C GLU A 256 28.02 -11.79 -60.00
N LYS A 257 26.97 -12.55 -60.31
CA LYS A 257 25.74 -12.44 -61.12
C LYS A 257 24.96 -13.75 -60.80
N VAL A 258 23.64 -13.67 -60.58
CA VAL A 258 22.57 -14.19 -61.49
C VAL A 258 22.26 -15.69 -61.36
N ASN A 259 21.00 -15.90 -60.92
CA ASN A 259 19.95 -16.85 -61.36
C ASN A 259 20.28 -18.37 -61.37
N THR A 260 19.35 -19.32 -61.34
CA THR A 260 17.90 -19.44 -61.60
C THR A 260 17.56 -20.87 -61.13
N GLU A 261 16.53 -21.07 -60.29
CA GLU A 261 15.22 -21.62 -60.66
C GLU A 261 15.07 -23.16 -60.71
N THR A 262 13.82 -23.55 -60.43
CA THR A 262 13.11 -24.82 -60.70
C THR A 262 13.41 -26.01 -59.77
N MET A 263 12.49 -26.91 -59.44
CA MET A 263 11.03 -27.03 -59.23
C MET A 263 10.77 -28.56 -59.22
N GLN A 264 9.72 -29.01 -58.51
CA GLN A 264 8.97 -30.27 -58.75
C GLN A 264 9.66 -31.62 -58.41
N GLU A 265 8.99 -32.69 -57.97
CA GLU A 265 7.62 -33.02 -57.54
C GLU A 265 7.60 -34.50 -57.05
N GLN A 266 6.51 -34.91 -56.38
CA GLN A 266 5.91 -36.28 -56.37
C GLN A 266 6.58 -37.42 -55.56
N ARG A 267 5.90 -38.41 -54.93
CA ARG A 267 4.46 -38.74 -54.69
C ARG A 267 4.35 -40.06 -53.85
N THR A 268 3.24 -40.20 -53.09
CA THR A 268 2.57 -41.43 -52.55
C THR A 268 3.21 -42.25 -51.41
N LYS A 269 2.50 -42.88 -50.43
CA LYS A 269 1.15 -43.50 -50.38
C LYS A 269 0.66 -43.73 -48.91
N PHE A 270 -0.65 -43.96 -48.77
CA PHE A 270 -1.54 -44.19 -47.60
C PHE A 270 -1.15 -45.27 -46.54
N THR A 271 -1.54 -45.11 -45.26
CA THR A 271 -2.72 -45.74 -44.57
C THR A 271 -2.82 -45.36 -43.07
N ALA A 272 -4.03 -45.44 -42.51
CA ALA A 272 -4.50 -44.88 -41.23
C ALA A 272 -4.24 -45.74 -39.97
N THR A 273 -4.19 -45.12 -38.76
CA THR A 273 -5.18 -45.22 -37.67
C THR A 273 -4.73 -44.49 -36.39
N VAL A 274 -5.72 -44.02 -35.64
CA VAL A 274 -5.72 -43.16 -34.43
C VAL A 274 -5.31 -43.95 -33.18
N THR A 275 -4.47 -43.38 -32.29
CA THR A 275 -4.76 -43.11 -30.85
C THR A 275 -3.51 -42.71 -30.05
N ASP A 276 -3.71 -41.69 -29.23
CA ASP A 276 -3.09 -41.32 -27.95
C ASP A 276 -1.64 -40.80 -27.82
N LEU A 277 -1.60 -39.65 -27.14
CA LEU A 277 -0.49 -38.77 -26.85
C LEU A 277 0.19 -39.12 -25.51
N LYS A 278 1.52 -39.21 -25.52
CA LYS A 278 2.39 -38.76 -24.40
C LYS A 278 3.82 -38.49 -24.92
N PRO A 279 4.56 -37.47 -24.43
CA PRO A 279 5.71 -36.88 -25.12
C PRO A 279 7.06 -37.45 -24.64
N PRO A 280 8.11 -37.29 -25.44
CA PRO A 280 9.40 -36.82 -24.92
C PRO A 280 10.17 -35.94 -25.95
N PRO A 281 11.44 -35.58 -25.74
CA PRO A 281 11.96 -34.63 -24.77
C PRO A 281 12.64 -33.42 -25.46
N ALA A 282 13.09 -32.46 -24.66
CA ALA A 282 13.79 -31.26 -25.09
C ALA A 282 15.18 -31.57 -25.69
N GLU A 283 15.54 -30.90 -26.78
CA GLU A 283 16.92 -30.48 -27.03
C GLU A 283 17.04 -29.28 -28.00
N ASN A 284 17.69 -28.25 -27.46
CA ASN A 284 18.41 -27.10 -28.02
C ASN A 284 18.48 -26.90 -29.53
N LEU A 285 18.11 -25.71 -30.00
CA LEU A 285 18.76 -25.05 -31.14
C LEU A 285 18.86 -23.53 -30.91
N MET A 286 20.08 -23.04 -31.08
CA MET A 286 20.56 -21.69 -30.85
C MET A 286 19.85 -20.65 -31.74
N VAL A 287 19.49 -19.51 -31.18
CA VAL A 287 19.01 -18.35 -31.94
C VAL A 287 20.16 -17.39 -32.16
N GLU A 288 20.64 -17.34 -33.40
CA GLU A 288 21.60 -16.36 -33.88
C GLU A 288 20.91 -15.01 -34.09
N ARG A 289 21.58 -13.96 -33.62
CA ARG A 289 21.09 -12.60 -33.46
C ARG A 289 21.27 -11.83 -34.78
N VAL A 290 20.19 -11.36 -35.38
CA VAL A 290 20.24 -10.32 -36.42
C VAL A 290 19.46 -9.09 -35.97
N GLN A 291 20.19 -8.00 -35.75
CA GLN A 291 19.66 -6.65 -35.54
C GLN A 291 19.18 -6.06 -36.86
N GLY A 292 17.95 -5.53 -36.88
CA GLY A 292 17.42 -4.79 -38.02
C GLY A 292 16.18 -3.96 -37.67
N LYS A 293 16.42 -2.67 -37.39
CA LYS A 293 15.56 -1.49 -37.60
C LYS A 293 14.26 -1.32 -36.81
N ASN A 294 14.18 -0.13 -36.20
CA ASN A 294 13.03 0.50 -35.55
C ASN A 294 11.68 0.22 -36.23
N GLY A 295 10.80 -0.45 -35.49
CA GLY A 295 9.38 -0.53 -35.77
C GLY A 295 8.65 -0.64 -34.44
N SER A 296 7.87 0.40 -34.10
CA SER A 296 6.88 0.35 -33.04
C SER A 296 5.99 -0.87 -33.27
N GLY A 297 6.08 -1.86 -32.37
CA GLY A 297 5.17 -2.99 -32.38
C GLY A 297 3.78 -2.49 -32.07
N LYS A 298 2.95 -2.25 -33.10
CA LYS A 298 1.51 -2.02 -32.92
C LYS A 298 0.94 -3.25 -32.21
N ARG A 299 0.63 -3.10 -30.91
CA ARG A 299 -0.26 -4.03 -30.21
C ARG A 299 -1.53 -4.14 -31.06
N VAL A 300 -1.95 -5.36 -31.36
CA VAL A 300 -3.21 -5.62 -32.06
C VAL A 300 -4.34 -5.09 -31.18
N LYS A 301 -4.86 -3.89 -31.49
CA LYS A 301 -5.97 -3.27 -30.76
C LYS A 301 -7.19 -4.17 -30.97
N SER A 302 -7.68 -4.74 -29.87
CA SER A 302 -8.81 -5.65 -29.93
C SER A 302 -10.10 -4.83 -30.18
N PRO A 303 -11.06 -5.33 -31.00
CA PRO A 303 -12.20 -4.53 -31.42
C PRO A 303 -13.10 -4.14 -30.25
N ILE A 304 -13.62 -2.91 -30.30
CA ILE A 304 -14.63 -2.40 -29.37
C ILE A 304 -15.98 -2.98 -29.78
N THR A 305 -16.68 -3.61 -28.85
CA THR A 305 -18.02 -4.20 -29.11
C THR A 305 -19.17 -3.25 -28.79
N ALA A 306 -18.88 -2.14 -28.12
CA ALA A 306 -19.83 -1.09 -27.78
C ALA A 306 -20.13 -0.20 -28.99
N THR A 307 -21.36 0.32 -29.07
CA THR A 307 -21.80 1.19 -30.17
C THR A 307 -21.17 2.57 -30.04
N SER A 308 -20.59 3.08 -31.14
CA SER A 308 -20.11 4.47 -31.19
C SER A 308 -21.28 5.42 -31.42
N TYR A 309 -21.41 6.43 -30.56
CA TYR A 309 -22.42 7.48 -30.65
C TYR A 309 -21.78 8.82 -30.98
N THR A 310 -22.51 9.65 -31.73
CA THR A 310 -22.10 11.05 -31.95
C THR A 310 -22.47 11.92 -30.75
N VAL A 311 -21.68 12.95 -30.46
CA VAL A 311 -21.98 13.85 -29.34
C VAL A 311 -23.35 14.51 -29.50
N ALA A 312 -23.72 14.86 -30.73
CA ALA A 312 -25.02 15.47 -31.05
C ALA A 312 -26.19 14.54 -30.68
N SER A 313 -26.08 13.24 -30.97
CA SER A 313 -27.13 12.26 -30.62
C SER A 313 -27.34 12.16 -29.11
N LEU A 314 -26.24 12.17 -28.34
CA LEU A 314 -26.29 12.11 -26.88
C LEU A 314 -26.79 13.42 -26.27
N GLN A 315 -26.47 14.57 -26.87
CA GLN A 315 -27.02 15.86 -26.48
C GLN A 315 -28.53 15.90 -26.69
N THR A 316 -29.05 15.46 -27.84
CA THR A 316 -30.49 15.40 -28.06
C THR A 316 -31.18 14.50 -27.03
N ALA A 317 -30.62 13.31 -26.76
CA ALA A 317 -31.21 12.35 -25.82
C ALA A 317 -31.19 12.82 -24.35
N THR A 318 -30.34 13.78 -23.99
CA THR A 318 -30.18 14.32 -22.61
C THR A 318 -30.70 15.74 -22.44
N ASN A 319 -31.44 16.26 -23.43
CA ASN A 319 -31.85 17.65 -23.48
C ASN A 319 -30.66 18.63 -23.27
N SER A 320 -29.59 18.43 -24.02
CA SER A 320 -28.32 19.16 -23.93
C SER A 320 -27.62 19.03 -22.57
N PHE A 321 -27.64 17.83 -21.98
CA PHE A 321 -27.10 17.56 -20.63
C PHE A 321 -27.71 18.48 -19.56
N SER A 322 -29.03 18.68 -19.61
CA SER A 322 -29.72 19.56 -18.66
C SER A 322 -29.65 19.01 -17.23
N GLN A 323 -29.80 19.92 -16.26
CA GLN A 323 -29.80 19.56 -14.84
C GLN A 323 -30.98 18.64 -14.45
N GLU A 324 -32.09 18.71 -15.19
CA GLU A 324 -33.27 17.85 -14.98
C GLU A 324 -32.96 16.36 -15.21
N PHE A 325 -32.07 16.05 -16.15
CA PHE A 325 -31.67 14.69 -16.45
C PHE A 325 -30.47 14.24 -15.62
N LEU A 326 -29.90 15.07 -14.74
CA LEU A 326 -28.78 14.69 -13.89
C LEU A 326 -29.25 13.70 -12.82
N ILE A 327 -28.70 12.47 -12.85
CA ILE A 327 -29.03 11.41 -11.89
C ILE A 327 -27.88 11.11 -10.92
N GLY A 328 -26.68 11.65 -11.16
CA GLY A 328 -25.56 11.50 -10.23
C GLY A 328 -24.34 12.31 -10.63
N GLU A 329 -23.52 12.66 -9.64
CA GLU A 329 -22.25 13.35 -9.82
C GLU A 329 -21.19 12.68 -8.96
N GLY A 330 -20.04 12.35 -9.55
CA GLY A 330 -18.95 11.69 -8.86
C GLY A 330 -17.58 12.19 -9.31
N SER A 331 -16.52 11.62 -8.75
CA SER A 331 -15.13 12.05 -9.00
C SER A 331 -14.66 11.89 -10.44
N LEU A 332 -15.38 11.11 -11.25
CA LEU A 332 -15.09 10.90 -12.67
C LEU A 332 -15.99 11.74 -13.58
N GLY A 333 -16.93 12.50 -13.03
CA GLY A 333 -17.87 13.33 -13.78
C GLY A 333 -19.33 13.01 -13.48
N ARG A 334 -20.20 13.48 -14.38
CA ARG A 334 -21.65 13.50 -14.21
C ARG A 334 -22.34 12.38 -14.97
N VAL A 335 -23.43 11.89 -14.41
CA VAL A 335 -24.28 10.86 -15.00
C VAL A 335 -25.66 11.45 -15.29
N TYR A 336 -26.10 11.33 -16.53
CA TYR A 336 -27.38 11.83 -17.01
C TYR A 336 -28.28 10.67 -17.44
N ARG A 337 -29.56 10.72 -17.10
CA ARG A 337 -30.59 9.92 -17.76
C ARG A 337 -30.71 10.39 -19.21
N ALA A 338 -30.95 9.48 -20.13
CA ALA A 338 -31.10 9.79 -21.54
C ALA A 338 -32.25 9.00 -22.14
N ASP A 339 -33.18 9.68 -22.79
CA ASP A 339 -34.31 9.06 -23.45
C ASP A 339 -34.07 9.08 -24.96
N PHE A 340 -33.84 7.90 -25.53
CA PHE A 340 -33.58 7.76 -26.96
C PHE A 340 -34.90 7.73 -27.76
N PRO A 341 -34.89 8.19 -29.03
CA PRO A 341 -36.09 8.20 -29.88
C PRO A 341 -36.73 6.81 -30.11
N ASN A 342 -35.96 5.74 -29.91
CA ASN A 342 -36.44 4.36 -30.00
C ASN A 342 -37.19 3.88 -28.74
N GLY A 343 -37.45 4.77 -27.77
CA GLY A 343 -38.12 4.47 -26.51
C GLY A 343 -37.24 3.84 -25.44
N LYS A 344 -35.92 3.68 -25.69
CA LYS A 344 -34.99 3.16 -24.68
C LYS A 344 -34.47 4.28 -23.79
N THR A 345 -34.53 4.06 -22.48
CA THR A 345 -33.85 4.91 -21.49
C THR A 345 -32.46 4.34 -21.18
N MET A 346 -31.46 5.20 -21.15
CA MET A 346 -30.05 4.87 -20.87
C MET A 346 -29.46 5.82 -19.82
N ALA A 347 -28.31 5.45 -19.26
CA ALA A 347 -27.51 6.31 -18.41
C ALA A 347 -26.22 6.74 -19.15
N ILE A 348 -26.00 8.04 -19.28
CA ILE A 348 -24.83 8.61 -19.95
C ILE A 348 -23.90 9.21 -18.91
N LYS A 349 -22.73 8.59 -18.75
CA LYS A 349 -21.65 9.11 -17.92
C LYS A 349 -20.72 9.97 -18.77
N LYS A 350 -20.73 11.28 -18.51
CA LYS A 350 -19.83 12.24 -19.11
C LYS A 350 -18.57 12.35 -18.25
N ILE A 351 -17.43 11.94 -18.79
CA ILE A 351 -16.17 11.92 -18.05
C ILE A 351 -15.53 13.30 -18.08
N ASP A 352 -15.14 13.81 -16.91
CA ASP A 352 -14.51 15.13 -16.81
C ASP A 352 -13.09 15.09 -17.38
N ASN A 353 -12.79 15.96 -18.36
CA ASN A 353 -11.47 16.01 -18.99
C ASN A 353 -10.34 16.38 -18.01
N ALA A 354 -10.66 17.09 -16.92
CA ALA A 354 -9.70 17.42 -15.85
C ALA A 354 -9.37 16.23 -14.94
N ALA A 355 -10.25 15.22 -14.85
CA ALA A 355 -10.05 14.01 -14.05
C ALA A 355 -9.11 12.99 -14.74
N LEU A 356 -8.76 13.25 -15.99
CA LEU A 356 -8.03 12.35 -16.86
C LEU A 356 -6.67 12.99 -17.19
N SER A 357 -5.57 12.47 -16.62
CA SER A 357 -4.22 12.66 -17.20
C SER A 357 -4.06 11.86 -18.51
N LEU A 358 -5.16 11.65 -19.25
CA LEU A 358 -5.14 10.97 -20.54
C LEU A 358 -4.66 11.97 -21.59
N GLN A 359 -3.34 12.09 -21.69
CA GLN A 359 -2.67 12.82 -22.78
C GLN A 359 -3.00 12.23 -24.16
N GLU A 360 -3.60 11.04 -24.26
CA GLU A 360 -3.88 10.36 -25.52
C GLU A 360 -5.29 9.72 -25.54
N GLU A 361 -6.07 10.00 -26.59
CA GLU A 361 -7.41 9.43 -26.90
C GLU A 361 -7.40 7.89 -26.93
N ASP A 362 -6.26 7.32 -27.32
CA ASP A 362 -6.04 5.88 -27.43
C ASP A 362 -6.24 5.12 -26.10
N ASN A 363 -5.87 5.73 -24.96
CA ASN A 363 -6.04 5.12 -23.65
C ASN A 363 -7.52 5.01 -23.24
N PHE A 364 -8.34 5.99 -23.64
CA PHE A 364 -9.79 5.94 -23.42
C PHE A 364 -10.42 4.82 -24.22
N LEU A 365 -10.06 4.70 -25.51
CA LEU A 365 -10.59 3.65 -26.39
C LEU A 365 -10.15 2.25 -25.96
N GLU A 366 -8.94 2.08 -25.42
CA GLU A 366 -8.50 0.82 -24.83
C GLU A 366 -9.35 0.44 -23.61
N ALA A 367 -9.60 1.38 -22.70
CA ALA A 367 -10.47 1.15 -21.55
C ALA A 367 -11.91 0.83 -21.98
N VAL A 368 -12.46 1.54 -22.97
CA VAL A 368 -13.77 1.24 -23.58
C VAL A 368 -13.79 -0.17 -24.18
N SER A 369 -12.73 -0.57 -24.89
CA SER A 369 -12.63 -1.92 -25.45
C SER A 369 -12.72 -2.98 -24.36
N ASN A 370 -12.00 -2.80 -23.25
CA ASN A 370 -12.01 -3.72 -22.11
C ASN A 370 -13.37 -3.74 -21.41
N MET A 371 -13.96 -2.58 -21.11
CA MET A 371 -15.27 -2.48 -20.47
C MET A 371 -16.39 -3.07 -21.33
N SER A 372 -16.33 -2.88 -22.65
CA SER A 372 -17.36 -3.37 -23.58
C SER A 372 -17.51 -4.89 -23.57
N ARG A 373 -16.48 -5.62 -23.12
CA ARG A 373 -16.45 -7.09 -23.05
C ARG A 373 -17.04 -7.64 -21.76
N LEU A 374 -17.26 -6.81 -20.76
CA LEU A 374 -17.83 -7.25 -19.50
C LEU A 374 -19.29 -7.65 -19.71
N ARG A 375 -19.60 -8.92 -19.38
CA ARG A 375 -20.93 -9.50 -19.52
C ARG A 375 -21.19 -10.37 -18.29
N HIS A 376 -21.99 -9.83 -17.37
CA HIS A 376 -22.37 -10.54 -16.14
C HIS A 376 -23.72 -10.02 -15.66
N GLN A 377 -24.56 -10.90 -15.11
CA GLN A 377 -25.93 -10.55 -14.69
C GLN A 377 -25.97 -9.43 -13.63
N ASN A 378 -24.93 -9.32 -12.80
CA ASN A 378 -24.83 -8.33 -11.73
C ASN A 378 -23.86 -7.18 -12.05
N ILE A 379 -23.57 -6.90 -13.32
CA ILE A 379 -22.74 -5.76 -13.76
C ILE A 379 -23.55 -4.94 -14.76
N VAL A 380 -23.54 -3.62 -14.62
CA VAL A 380 -24.21 -2.71 -15.57
C VAL A 380 -23.52 -2.79 -16.93
N THR A 381 -24.28 -3.12 -17.97
CA THR A 381 -23.74 -3.30 -19.33
C THR A 381 -23.35 -1.96 -19.97
N LEU A 382 -22.11 -1.87 -20.48
CA LEU A 382 -21.71 -0.78 -21.37
C LEU A 382 -22.28 -1.04 -22.78
N VAL A 383 -23.23 -0.21 -23.19
CA VAL A 383 -23.93 -0.29 -24.49
C VAL A 383 -23.16 0.48 -25.56
N GLY A 384 -22.58 1.62 -25.19
CA GLY A 384 -21.96 2.53 -26.13
C GLY A 384 -20.98 3.50 -25.53
N TYR A 385 -20.35 4.28 -26.39
CA TYR A 385 -19.40 5.33 -26.01
C TYR A 385 -19.43 6.48 -27.03
N CYS A 386 -18.84 7.61 -26.64
CA CYS A 386 -18.57 8.73 -27.53
C CYS A 386 -17.16 9.26 -27.23
N ALA A 387 -16.38 9.49 -28.28
CA ALA A 387 -15.02 10.04 -28.24
C ALA A 387 -14.85 11.11 -29.34
N GLU A 388 -15.75 12.08 -29.40
CA GLU A 388 -15.76 13.13 -30.43
C GLU A 388 -15.48 14.52 -29.82
N HIS A 389 -14.73 15.35 -30.55
CA HIS A 389 -14.49 16.76 -30.17
C HIS A 389 -13.97 16.95 -28.73
N GLY A 390 -13.13 16.03 -28.27
CA GLY A 390 -12.58 16.02 -26.92
C GLY A 390 -13.59 15.67 -25.81
N GLN A 391 -14.81 15.27 -26.16
CA GLN A 391 -15.78 14.71 -25.22
C GLN A 391 -15.57 13.21 -25.06
N ARG A 392 -15.63 12.73 -23.82
CA ARG A 392 -15.53 11.31 -23.47
C ARG A 392 -16.78 10.91 -22.71
N LEU A 393 -17.67 10.16 -23.36
CA LEU A 393 -18.91 9.70 -22.76
C LEU A 393 -19.03 8.19 -22.83
N LEU A 394 -19.68 7.61 -21.83
CA LEU A 394 -20.00 6.20 -21.74
C LEU A 394 -21.51 6.05 -21.59
N VAL A 395 -22.10 5.13 -22.36
CA VAL A 395 -23.54 4.89 -22.42
C VAL A 395 -23.82 3.52 -21.83
N TYR A 396 -24.55 3.49 -20.73
CA TYR A 396 -24.93 2.30 -19.97
C TYR A 396 -26.44 2.07 -20.02
N GLU A 397 -26.86 0.84 -19.76
CA GLU A 397 -28.27 0.54 -19.47
C GLU A 397 -28.72 1.29 -18.20
N TYR A 398 -29.92 1.87 -18.25
CA TYR A 398 -30.49 2.57 -17.10
C TYR A 398 -31.10 1.59 -16.10
N ILE A 399 -30.82 1.80 -14.81
CA ILE A 399 -31.32 0.97 -13.70
C ILE A 399 -32.20 1.85 -12.80
N GLY A 400 -33.47 1.45 -12.62
CA GLY A 400 -34.55 2.34 -12.19
C GLY A 400 -34.65 2.67 -10.68
N ASN A 401 -34.31 1.75 -9.76
CA ASN A 401 -34.49 1.99 -8.32
C ASN A 401 -33.30 2.72 -7.67
N GLY A 402 -32.40 3.32 -8.46
CA GLY A 402 -31.27 4.08 -7.94
C GLY A 402 -30.20 3.21 -7.27
N SER A 403 -29.45 3.81 -6.34
CA SER A 403 -28.34 3.13 -5.67
C SER A 403 -28.73 2.49 -4.34
N LEU A 404 -27.98 1.47 -3.93
CA LEU A 404 -28.09 0.87 -2.61
C LEU A 404 -27.86 1.90 -1.50
N HIS A 405 -26.96 2.87 -1.73
CA HIS A 405 -26.69 3.95 -0.78
C HIS A 405 -27.95 4.76 -0.48
N ASP A 406 -28.68 5.16 -1.52
CA ASP A 406 -29.90 5.96 -1.37
C ASP A 406 -30.99 5.17 -0.66
N MET A 407 -31.14 3.90 -1.01
CA MET A 407 -32.15 3.05 -0.39
C MET A 407 -31.88 2.73 1.08
N LEU A 408 -30.61 2.66 1.50
CA LEU A 408 -30.25 2.44 2.91
C LEU A 408 -30.29 3.72 3.76
N HIS A 409 -29.95 4.88 3.18
CA HIS A 409 -29.62 6.08 3.98
C HIS A 409 -30.53 7.30 3.76
N PHE A 410 -31.33 7.32 2.69
CA PHE A 410 -32.10 8.48 2.27
C PHE A 410 -33.57 8.16 1.92
N THR A 411 -34.06 6.97 2.26
CA THR A 411 -35.46 6.62 2.02
C THR A 411 -36.38 7.35 3.00
N ASP A 412 -36.98 8.45 2.52
CA ASP A 412 -38.13 9.10 3.12
C ASP A 412 -39.33 8.15 3.03
N ASP A 413 -39.89 7.71 4.18
CA ASP A 413 -41.24 7.18 4.50
C ASP A 413 -42.06 6.37 3.46
N SER A 414 -41.45 5.97 2.34
CA SER A 414 -42.08 5.36 1.16
C SER A 414 -42.24 3.85 1.28
N GLY A 415 -41.96 3.30 2.47
CA GLY A 415 -42.24 1.90 2.83
C GLY A 415 -41.37 0.85 2.12
N LYS A 416 -40.41 1.23 1.27
CA LYS A 416 -39.49 0.29 0.60
C LYS A 416 -38.23 0.04 1.43
N THR A 417 -38.39 -0.58 2.61
CA THR A 417 -37.24 -1.04 3.39
C THR A 417 -36.69 -2.35 2.82
N LEU A 418 -35.37 -2.47 2.71
CA LEU A 418 -34.74 -3.71 2.25
C LEU A 418 -34.88 -4.79 3.33
N THR A 419 -35.72 -5.80 3.05
CA THR A 419 -35.83 -7.01 3.88
C THR A 419 -34.48 -7.71 4.01
N TRP A 420 -34.29 -8.50 5.09
CA TRP A 420 -33.07 -9.29 5.29
C TRP A 420 -32.70 -10.13 4.06
N ASN A 421 -33.68 -10.82 3.46
CA ASN A 421 -33.45 -11.63 2.26
C ASN A 421 -33.01 -10.78 1.05
N ALA A 422 -33.58 -9.59 0.88
CA ALA A 422 -33.13 -8.67 -0.16
C ALA A 422 -31.68 -8.25 0.08
N ARG A 423 -31.30 -7.91 1.32
CA ARG A 423 -29.92 -7.54 1.67
C ARG A 423 -28.92 -8.67 1.40
N VAL A 424 -29.25 -9.91 1.78
CA VAL A 424 -28.41 -11.09 1.48
C VAL A 424 -28.30 -11.33 -0.03
N ARG A 425 -29.39 -11.15 -0.80
CA ARG A 425 -29.35 -11.25 -2.28
C ARG A 425 -28.47 -10.17 -2.90
N VAL A 426 -28.54 -8.93 -2.39
CA VAL A 426 -27.67 -7.84 -2.83
C VAL A 426 -26.20 -8.18 -2.58
N ALA A 427 -25.86 -8.62 -1.36
CA ALA A 427 -24.50 -9.06 -1.04
C ALA A 427 -24.03 -10.22 -1.95
N LEU A 428 -24.88 -11.21 -2.20
CA LEU A 428 -24.54 -12.35 -3.07
C LEU A 428 -24.33 -11.92 -4.53
N GLY A 429 -25.21 -11.08 -5.08
CA GLY A 429 -25.11 -10.66 -6.47
C GLY A 429 -23.88 -9.77 -6.71
N THR A 430 -23.56 -8.85 -5.79
CA THR A 430 -22.35 -8.04 -5.90
C THR A 430 -21.08 -8.84 -5.63
N ALA A 431 -21.12 -9.85 -4.76
CA ALA A 431 -20.01 -10.79 -4.58
C ALA A 431 -19.70 -11.56 -5.87
N ARG A 432 -20.73 -12.03 -6.60
CA ARG A 432 -20.58 -12.68 -7.91
C ARG A 432 -20.00 -11.76 -8.96
N ALA A 433 -20.41 -10.48 -8.97
CA ALA A 433 -19.82 -9.49 -9.85
C ALA A 433 -18.32 -9.32 -9.60
N LEU A 434 -17.89 -9.23 -8.33
CA LEU A 434 -16.48 -9.14 -7.97
C LEU A 434 -15.71 -10.44 -8.26
N GLU A 435 -16.28 -11.61 -7.99
CA GLU A 435 -15.71 -12.92 -8.36
C GLU A 435 -15.44 -12.97 -9.87
N TYR A 436 -16.42 -12.57 -10.69
CA TYR A 436 -16.24 -12.48 -12.14
C TYR A 436 -15.09 -11.55 -12.54
N LEU A 437 -15.03 -10.34 -11.96
CA LEU A 437 -13.96 -9.38 -12.27
C LEU A 437 -12.57 -9.86 -11.82
N HIS A 438 -12.48 -10.48 -10.65
CA HIS A 438 -11.21 -10.88 -10.04
C HIS A 438 -10.67 -12.20 -10.59
N GLU A 439 -11.54 -13.17 -10.83
CA GLU A 439 -11.15 -14.57 -11.04
C GLU A 439 -11.49 -15.09 -12.45
N VAL A 440 -12.46 -14.49 -13.14
CA VAL A 440 -12.88 -14.92 -14.50
C VAL A 440 -12.26 -14.03 -15.60
N CYS A 441 -12.16 -12.72 -15.37
CA CYS A 441 -11.56 -11.80 -16.33
C CYS A 441 -10.04 -12.00 -16.44
N LEU A 442 -9.52 -11.94 -17.67
CA LEU A 442 -8.08 -12.05 -17.97
C LEU A 442 -7.62 -10.83 -18.81
N PRO A 443 -6.74 -9.96 -18.29
CA PRO A 443 -6.22 -9.95 -16.92
C PRO A 443 -7.31 -9.63 -15.88
N SER A 444 -7.05 -9.99 -14.62
CA SER A 444 -7.93 -9.69 -13.48
C SER A 444 -8.21 -8.18 -13.39
N ILE A 445 -9.46 -7.82 -13.16
CA ILE A 445 -9.92 -6.43 -13.13
C ILE A 445 -10.22 -6.03 -11.68
N VAL A 446 -9.48 -5.05 -11.18
CA VAL A 446 -9.74 -4.45 -9.87
C VAL A 446 -10.74 -3.32 -10.02
N HIS A 447 -11.81 -3.31 -9.22
CA HIS A 447 -12.87 -2.32 -9.30
C HIS A 447 -12.43 -0.95 -8.77
N ARG A 448 -11.69 -0.90 -7.65
CA ARG A 448 -11.10 0.30 -7.01
C ARG A 448 -12.04 1.33 -6.41
N ASN A 449 -13.29 1.35 -6.85
CA ASN A 449 -14.32 2.26 -6.34
C ASN A 449 -15.54 1.47 -5.83
N PHE A 450 -15.32 0.34 -5.16
CA PHE A 450 -16.44 -0.49 -4.70
C PHE A 450 -17.10 0.16 -3.46
N LYS A 451 -18.38 0.51 -3.57
CA LYS A 451 -19.17 1.19 -2.51
C LYS A 451 -20.67 1.06 -2.76
N SER A 452 -21.50 1.30 -1.74
CA SER A 452 -22.97 1.21 -1.86
C SER A 452 -23.54 2.15 -2.94
N ALA A 453 -22.93 3.30 -3.18
CA ALA A 453 -23.38 4.25 -4.22
C ALA A 453 -23.16 3.73 -5.66
N ASN A 454 -22.29 2.74 -5.85
CA ASN A 454 -22.01 2.12 -7.15
C ASN A 454 -22.74 0.78 -7.34
N ILE A 455 -23.60 0.40 -6.40
CA ILE A 455 -24.46 -0.78 -6.51
C ILE A 455 -25.86 -0.28 -6.84
N LEU A 456 -26.27 -0.42 -8.09
CA LEU A 456 -27.60 -0.03 -8.54
C LEU A 456 -28.58 -1.19 -8.34
N LEU A 457 -29.86 -0.89 -8.16
CA LEU A 457 -30.90 -1.89 -7.93
C LEU A 457 -31.99 -1.79 -8.98
N ASP A 458 -32.33 -2.92 -9.60
CA ASP A 458 -33.45 -2.99 -10.55
C ASP A 458 -34.81 -3.05 -9.84
N GLU A 459 -35.88 -3.16 -10.63
CA GLU A 459 -37.26 -3.18 -10.14
C GLU A 459 -37.53 -4.33 -9.15
N GLU A 460 -36.85 -5.46 -9.32
CA GLU A 460 -36.91 -6.63 -8.45
C GLU A 460 -35.90 -6.61 -7.28
N LEU A 461 -35.17 -5.51 -7.11
CA LEU A 461 -34.12 -5.31 -6.11
C LEU A 461 -32.90 -6.24 -6.30
N ASN A 462 -32.61 -6.66 -7.53
CA ASN A 462 -31.34 -7.34 -7.85
C ASN A 462 -30.23 -6.30 -8.05
N PRO A 463 -29.00 -6.61 -7.59
CA PRO A 463 -27.89 -5.69 -7.70
C PRO A 463 -27.22 -5.71 -9.07
N HIS A 464 -26.86 -4.52 -9.53
CA HIS A 464 -26.08 -4.24 -10.73
C HIS A 464 -24.91 -3.32 -10.37
N LEU A 465 -23.69 -3.86 -10.40
CA LEU A 465 -22.47 -3.11 -10.09
C LEU A 465 -22.12 -2.19 -11.27
N SER A 466 -22.07 -0.89 -11.03
CA SER A 466 -21.66 0.13 -12.01
C SER A 466 -20.15 0.37 -11.96
N ASP A 467 -19.62 1.24 -12.83
CA ASP A 467 -18.24 1.72 -12.80
C ASP A 467 -17.12 0.67 -12.97
N CYS A 468 -17.47 -0.56 -13.36
CA CYS A 468 -16.53 -1.65 -13.61
C CYS A 468 -15.56 -1.31 -14.75
N GLY A 469 -14.25 -1.36 -14.47
CA GLY A 469 -13.19 -1.09 -15.44
C GLY A 469 -12.83 0.40 -15.64
N LEU A 470 -13.57 1.33 -15.01
CA LEU A 470 -13.22 2.76 -15.05
C LEU A 470 -11.91 3.09 -14.31
N ALA A 471 -11.46 2.20 -13.42
CA ALA A 471 -10.15 2.26 -12.80
C ALA A 471 -8.99 2.39 -13.80
N ALA A 472 -9.16 1.90 -15.03
CA ALA A 472 -8.17 2.04 -16.09
C ALA A 472 -8.04 3.48 -16.63
N LEU A 473 -9.09 4.31 -16.44
CA LEU A 473 -9.10 5.71 -16.87
C LEU A 473 -8.43 6.65 -15.86
N THR A 474 -8.28 6.20 -14.61
CA THR A 474 -7.54 6.92 -13.57
C THR A 474 -6.06 6.54 -13.60
N PRO A 475 -5.11 7.49 -13.71
CA PRO A 475 -3.69 7.18 -13.72
C PRO A 475 -3.27 6.45 -12.44
N ASN A 476 -2.44 5.42 -12.57
CA ASN A 476 -1.84 4.66 -11.47
C ASN A 476 -0.77 5.43 -10.67
N THR A 477 -0.72 6.77 -10.74
CA THR A 477 0.43 7.53 -10.27
C THR A 477 -0.01 8.55 -9.23
N GLU A 478 0.35 8.30 -7.97
CA GLU A 478 0.79 9.13 -6.83
C GLU A 478 0.43 10.63 -6.71
N ARG A 479 -0.14 11.31 -7.71
CA ARG A 479 -0.46 12.74 -7.71
C ARG A 479 -1.83 13.11 -7.15
N GLN A 480 -2.64 12.16 -6.68
CA GLN A 480 -3.93 12.45 -6.06
C GLN A 480 -3.99 12.24 -4.54
N VAL A 481 -2.84 12.25 -3.85
CA VAL A 481 -2.84 12.34 -2.37
C VAL A 481 -3.56 13.61 -1.89
N SER A 482 -3.68 14.66 -2.72
CA SER A 482 -4.34 15.92 -2.32
C SER A 482 -5.80 16.10 -2.80
N THR A 483 -6.30 15.37 -3.81
CA THR A 483 -7.63 15.63 -4.40
C THR A 483 -8.61 14.45 -4.34
N GLN A 484 -8.14 13.21 -4.16
CA GLN A 484 -9.02 12.05 -3.90
C GLN A 484 -9.37 11.86 -2.42
N MET A 485 -8.87 12.74 -1.55
CA MET A 485 -9.11 12.74 -0.10
C MET A 485 -10.58 13.06 0.28
N VAL A 486 -11.50 13.23 -0.68
CA VAL A 486 -12.90 13.61 -0.37
C VAL A 486 -13.90 12.46 -0.64
N GLY A 487 -13.56 11.44 -1.44
CA GLY A 487 -14.58 10.60 -2.08
C GLY A 487 -14.88 9.20 -1.50
N SER A 488 -14.00 8.60 -0.70
CA SER A 488 -14.16 7.18 -0.28
C SER A 488 -13.59 6.81 1.09
N PHE A 489 -13.45 7.78 2.00
CA PHE A 489 -12.76 7.59 3.30
C PHE A 489 -13.28 6.41 4.16
N GLY A 490 -14.52 5.97 3.95
CA GLY A 490 -15.10 4.85 4.71
C GLY A 490 -14.87 3.46 4.11
N TYR A 491 -14.51 3.34 2.83
CA TYR A 491 -14.39 2.05 2.12
C TYR A 491 -12.94 1.62 1.87
N SER A 492 -11.99 2.55 2.01
CA SER A 492 -10.58 2.30 1.72
C SER A 492 -9.98 1.27 2.66
N ALA A 493 -9.33 0.27 2.08
CA ALA A 493 -8.62 -0.74 2.83
C ALA A 493 -7.37 -0.15 3.52
N PRO A 494 -6.99 -0.62 4.73
CA PRO A 494 -5.88 -0.05 5.48
C PRO A 494 -4.55 -0.05 4.72
N GLU A 495 -4.29 -1.10 3.94
CA GLU A 495 -3.08 -1.20 3.12
C GLU A 495 -3.02 -0.14 2.01
N PHE A 496 -4.16 0.36 1.53
CA PHE A 496 -4.19 1.41 0.52
C PHE A 496 -3.72 2.74 1.09
N ALA A 497 -4.13 3.06 2.33
CA ALA A 497 -3.65 4.25 3.03
C ALA A 497 -2.14 4.20 3.33
N LEU A 498 -1.60 3.00 3.51
CA LEU A 498 -0.19 2.78 3.88
C LEU A 498 0.75 2.63 2.66
N SER A 499 0.30 1.97 1.60
CA SER A 499 1.13 1.61 0.44
C SER A 499 0.78 2.37 -0.84
N GLY A 500 -0.39 3.01 -0.91
CA GLY A 500 -0.92 3.61 -2.14
C GLY A 500 -1.32 2.58 -3.23
N ILE A 501 -1.13 1.28 -2.98
CA ILE A 501 -1.42 0.21 -3.93
C ILE A 501 -2.81 -0.34 -3.66
N TYR A 502 -3.67 -0.29 -4.67
CA TYR A 502 -5.00 -0.89 -4.62
C TYR A 502 -4.99 -2.26 -5.30
N THR A 503 -5.45 -3.31 -4.61
CA THR A 503 -5.43 -4.70 -5.09
C THR A 503 -6.82 -5.32 -5.12
N VAL A 504 -6.95 -6.55 -5.66
CA VAL A 504 -8.20 -7.34 -5.55
C VAL A 504 -8.63 -7.54 -4.09
N LYS A 505 -7.67 -7.61 -3.15
CA LYS A 505 -7.97 -7.74 -1.71
C LYS A 505 -8.48 -6.43 -1.09
N SER A 506 -8.15 -5.29 -1.69
CA SER A 506 -8.70 -4.00 -1.30
C SER A 506 -10.18 -3.90 -1.69
N ASP A 507 -10.57 -4.45 -2.85
CA ASP A 507 -12.00 -4.61 -3.21
C ASP A 507 -12.74 -5.53 -2.23
N VAL A 508 -12.11 -6.63 -1.78
CA VAL A 508 -12.69 -7.55 -0.76
C VAL A 508 -12.97 -6.81 0.56
N TYR A 509 -12.05 -5.93 0.98
CA TYR A 509 -12.27 -5.10 2.17
C TYR A 509 -13.45 -4.13 1.96
N SER A 510 -13.46 -3.40 0.85
CA SER A 510 -14.57 -2.50 0.51
C SER A 510 -15.91 -3.23 0.42
N PHE A 511 -15.91 -4.49 -0.05
CA PHE A 511 -17.07 -5.37 -0.01
C PHE A 511 -17.52 -5.68 1.41
N GLY A 512 -16.59 -5.99 2.33
CA GLY A 512 -16.89 -6.15 3.75
C GLY A 512 -17.52 -4.91 4.39
N VAL A 513 -17.08 -3.70 4.00
CA VAL A 513 -17.69 -2.44 4.44
C VAL A 513 -19.13 -2.30 3.94
N VAL A 514 -19.40 -2.62 2.68
CA VAL A 514 -20.78 -2.62 2.14
C VAL A 514 -21.66 -3.65 2.86
N MET A 515 -21.11 -4.83 3.20
CA MET A 515 -21.84 -5.80 4.01
C MET A 515 -22.15 -5.27 5.42
N LEU A 516 -21.28 -4.48 6.02
CA LEU A 516 -21.58 -3.78 7.28
C LEU A 516 -22.72 -2.78 7.10
N GLU A 517 -22.73 -1.99 6.02
CA GLU A 517 -23.87 -1.10 5.73
C GLU A 517 -25.18 -1.89 5.60
N LEU A 518 -25.16 -3.01 4.88
CA LEU A 518 -26.32 -3.91 4.74
C LEU A 518 -26.74 -4.50 6.09
N LEU A 519 -25.81 -4.82 6.98
CA LEU A 519 -26.12 -5.37 8.29
C LEU A 519 -26.74 -4.32 9.22
N THR A 520 -26.16 -3.12 9.27
CA THR A 520 -26.41 -2.15 10.33
C THR A 520 -27.25 -0.95 9.90
N GLY A 521 -27.45 -0.74 8.58
CA GLY A 521 -28.12 0.46 8.05
C GLY A 521 -27.35 1.76 8.31
N ARG A 522 -26.06 1.67 8.65
CA ARG A 522 -25.25 2.84 9.02
C ARG A 522 -24.33 3.22 7.87
N LYS A 523 -24.06 4.52 7.73
CA LYS A 523 -23.06 5.02 6.79
C LYS A 523 -21.66 4.54 7.20
N PRO A 524 -20.76 4.22 6.24
CA PRO A 524 -19.39 3.78 6.53
C PRO A 524 -18.58 4.80 7.32
N LEU A 525 -18.85 6.09 7.06
CA LEU A 525 -18.32 7.21 7.81
C LEU A 525 -19.46 8.17 8.15
N ASP A 526 -19.63 8.46 9.44
CA ASP A 526 -20.67 9.35 9.94
C ASP A 526 -20.09 10.32 10.96
N SER A 527 -19.84 11.56 10.54
CA SER A 527 -19.22 12.61 11.36
C SER A 527 -20.12 13.12 12.48
N SER A 528 -21.43 12.84 12.41
CA SER A 528 -22.41 13.25 13.44
C SER A 528 -22.30 12.41 14.71
N ARG A 529 -21.66 11.24 14.63
CA ARG A 529 -21.44 10.32 15.75
C ARG A 529 -20.19 10.65 16.54
N VAL A 530 -20.13 10.09 17.75
CA VAL A 530 -18.94 10.15 18.62
C VAL A 530 -17.72 9.56 17.92
N ARG A 531 -16.53 10.11 18.20
CA ARG A 531 -15.29 9.80 17.45
C ARG A 531 -14.96 8.32 17.34
N SER A 532 -15.26 7.53 18.37
CA SER A 532 -15.08 6.06 18.35
C SER A 532 -16.02 5.34 17.40
N GLU A 533 -17.16 5.95 17.05
CA GLU A 533 -18.23 5.39 16.22
C GLU A 533 -18.32 5.99 14.82
N GLN A 534 -17.49 6.99 14.49
CA GLN A 534 -17.54 7.64 13.17
C GLN A 534 -17.20 6.66 12.05
N SER A 535 -16.20 5.79 12.26
CA SER A 535 -15.86 4.72 11.32
C SER A 535 -16.67 3.47 11.65
N LEU A 536 -17.48 3.04 10.69
CA LEU A 536 -18.34 1.86 10.82
C LEU A 536 -17.53 0.60 11.11
N VAL A 537 -16.43 0.39 10.38
CA VAL A 537 -15.55 -0.78 10.55
C VAL A 537 -14.94 -0.80 11.94
N ARG A 538 -14.38 0.33 12.39
CA ARG A 538 -13.73 0.45 13.71
C ARG A 538 -14.71 0.18 14.86
N TRP A 539 -15.96 0.63 14.72
CA TRP A 539 -17.01 0.37 15.69
C TRP A 539 -17.53 -1.07 15.66
N ALA A 540 -17.75 -1.62 14.47
CA ALA A 540 -18.38 -2.92 14.30
C ALA A 540 -17.44 -4.09 14.62
N THR A 541 -16.17 -4.01 14.23
CA THR A 541 -15.22 -5.14 14.27
C THR A 541 -15.12 -5.83 15.64
N PRO A 542 -15.01 -5.12 16.78
CA PRO A 542 -14.93 -5.76 18.10
C PRO A 542 -16.20 -6.54 18.50
N GLN A 543 -17.33 -6.23 17.88
CA GLN A 543 -18.65 -6.76 18.22
C GLN A 543 -19.07 -7.93 17.31
N LEU A 544 -18.39 -8.16 16.18
CA LEU A 544 -18.79 -9.18 15.19
C LEU A 544 -18.73 -10.63 15.72
N HIS A 545 -17.95 -10.88 16.77
CA HIS A 545 -17.77 -12.22 17.37
C HIS A 545 -18.66 -12.45 18.61
N ASP A 546 -19.37 -11.43 19.08
CA ASP A 546 -20.27 -11.51 20.23
C ASP A 546 -21.72 -11.55 19.74
N ILE A 547 -22.43 -12.63 20.06
CA ILE A 547 -23.79 -12.87 19.59
C ILE A 547 -24.81 -11.85 20.14
N ASP A 548 -24.64 -11.40 21.38
CA ASP A 548 -25.54 -10.45 22.03
C ASP A 548 -25.26 -9.03 21.53
N ALA A 549 -24.00 -8.70 21.25
CA ALA A 549 -23.64 -7.45 20.59
C ALA A 549 -24.13 -7.43 19.14
N LEU A 550 -24.02 -8.54 18.42
CA LEU A 550 -24.41 -8.65 17.01
C LEU A 550 -25.89 -8.34 16.80
N ALA A 551 -26.78 -8.85 17.65
CA ALA A 551 -28.22 -8.56 17.58
C ALA A 551 -28.52 -7.06 17.77
N LYS A 552 -27.74 -6.35 18.58
CA LYS A 552 -27.88 -4.90 18.83
C LYS A 552 -27.33 -4.04 17.70
N MET A 553 -26.45 -4.58 16.86
CA MET A 553 -25.89 -3.88 15.71
C MET A 553 -26.81 -3.90 14.49
N VAL A 554 -27.75 -4.85 14.43
CA VAL A 554 -28.61 -5.01 13.27
C VAL A 554 -29.46 -3.77 13.05
N ASP A 555 -29.61 -3.39 11.79
CA ASP A 555 -30.45 -2.28 11.37
C ASP A 555 -31.85 -2.36 12.01
N PRO A 556 -32.26 -1.34 12.80
CA PRO A 556 -33.57 -1.32 13.45
C PRO A 556 -34.74 -1.44 12.47
N SER A 557 -34.59 -0.98 11.22
CA SER A 557 -35.64 -1.08 10.19
C SER A 557 -35.99 -2.52 9.80
N LEU A 558 -35.13 -3.50 10.15
CA LEU A 558 -35.42 -4.92 9.97
C LEU A 558 -36.41 -5.46 11.02
N ASN A 559 -36.70 -4.73 12.10
CA ASN A 559 -37.68 -5.11 13.14
C ASN A 559 -37.53 -6.55 13.67
N GLY A 560 -36.29 -7.05 13.78
CA GLY A 560 -36.03 -8.42 14.22
C GLY A 560 -36.35 -9.52 13.18
N MET A 561 -36.75 -9.16 11.96
CA MET A 561 -37.15 -10.08 10.89
C MET A 561 -35.94 -10.67 10.15
N TYR A 562 -35.08 -11.39 10.89
CA TYR A 562 -33.90 -12.07 10.36
C TYR A 562 -33.62 -13.37 11.16
N PRO A 563 -33.17 -14.46 10.51
CA PRO A 563 -32.79 -15.67 11.24
C PRO A 563 -31.46 -15.48 11.98
N ALA A 564 -31.41 -15.72 13.30
CA ALA A 564 -30.18 -15.56 14.11
C ALA A 564 -28.97 -16.34 13.57
N LYS A 565 -29.18 -17.57 13.07
CA LYS A 565 -28.12 -18.36 12.42
C LYS A 565 -27.63 -17.74 11.11
N SER A 566 -28.52 -17.09 10.36
CA SER A 566 -28.15 -16.38 9.13
C SER A 566 -27.35 -15.12 9.47
N LEU A 567 -27.76 -14.40 10.51
CA LEU A 567 -27.08 -13.21 11.01
C LEU A 567 -25.64 -13.52 11.44
N SER A 568 -25.44 -14.52 12.29
CA SER A 568 -24.10 -14.94 12.75
C SER A 568 -23.18 -15.28 11.59
N ARG A 569 -23.66 -16.05 10.59
CA ARG A 569 -22.84 -16.40 9.43
C ARG A 569 -22.57 -15.22 8.50
N PHE A 570 -23.49 -14.27 8.40
CA PHE A 570 -23.27 -13.04 7.67
C PHE A 570 -22.18 -12.20 8.34
N ALA A 571 -22.16 -12.14 9.68
CA ALA A 571 -21.11 -11.50 10.47
C ALA A 571 -19.74 -12.19 10.33
N ASP A 572 -19.70 -13.53 10.28
CA ASP A 572 -18.45 -14.27 10.04
C ASP A 572 -17.81 -13.87 8.70
N ILE A 573 -18.62 -13.75 7.63
CA ILE A 573 -18.15 -13.33 6.31
C ILE A 573 -17.61 -11.90 6.37
N ILE A 574 -18.33 -10.99 7.04
CA ILE A 574 -17.88 -9.61 7.24
C ILE A 574 -16.52 -9.60 7.94
N ALA A 575 -16.39 -10.31 9.05
CA ALA A 575 -15.17 -10.35 9.85
C ALA A 575 -13.96 -10.81 9.02
N LEU A 576 -14.15 -11.79 8.14
CA LEU A 576 -13.09 -12.25 7.21
C LEU A 576 -12.75 -11.21 6.14
N CYS A 577 -13.74 -10.51 5.58
CA CYS A 577 -13.52 -9.52 4.54
C CYS A 577 -12.83 -8.25 5.05
N VAL A 578 -13.12 -7.79 6.28
CA VAL A 578 -12.59 -6.54 6.84
C VAL A 578 -11.28 -6.71 7.62
N GLN A 579 -10.60 -7.86 7.46
CA GLN A 579 -9.30 -8.09 8.10
C GLN A 579 -8.29 -6.99 7.72
N PRO A 580 -7.48 -6.47 8.66
CA PRO A 580 -6.51 -5.43 8.36
C PRO A 580 -5.48 -5.90 7.34
N GLU A 581 -4.98 -7.11 7.48
CA GLU A 581 -4.00 -7.71 6.57
C GLU A 581 -4.69 -8.31 5.33
N PRO A 582 -4.28 -7.92 4.11
CA PRO A 582 -4.89 -8.41 2.87
C PRO A 582 -4.79 -9.93 2.68
N GLU A 583 -3.77 -10.58 3.25
CA GLU A 583 -3.55 -12.02 3.10
C GLU A 583 -4.61 -12.86 3.82
N PHE A 584 -5.21 -12.33 4.89
CA PHE A 584 -6.26 -13.03 5.65
C PHE A 584 -7.65 -12.85 5.06
N ARG A 585 -7.81 -11.94 4.10
CA ARG A 585 -9.09 -11.76 3.41
C ARG A 585 -9.29 -12.91 2.42
N PRO A 586 -10.49 -13.50 2.33
CA PRO A 586 -10.75 -14.60 1.39
C PRO A 586 -10.73 -14.12 -0.07
N PRO A 587 -10.54 -15.01 -1.06
CA PRO A 587 -10.92 -14.74 -2.45
C PRO A 587 -12.45 -14.58 -2.57
N MET A 588 -12.92 -13.89 -3.60
CA MET A 588 -14.35 -13.61 -3.74
C MET A 588 -15.16 -14.88 -4.02
N SER A 589 -14.58 -15.90 -4.65
CA SER A 589 -15.23 -17.21 -4.81
C SER A 589 -15.58 -17.88 -3.47
N GLU A 590 -14.73 -17.79 -2.46
CA GLU A 590 -15.03 -18.30 -1.11
C GLU A 590 -16.18 -17.52 -0.45
N VAL A 591 -16.18 -16.19 -0.61
CA VAL A 591 -17.25 -15.31 -0.14
C VAL A 591 -18.58 -15.65 -0.81
N VAL A 592 -18.59 -15.84 -2.13
CA VAL A 592 -19.77 -16.27 -2.89
C VAL A 592 -20.29 -17.61 -2.38
N GLN A 593 -19.41 -18.60 -2.19
CA GLN A 593 -19.82 -19.90 -1.64
C GLN A 593 -20.43 -19.77 -0.24
N ALA A 594 -19.89 -18.93 0.64
CA ALA A 594 -20.44 -18.69 1.96
C ALA A 594 -21.83 -18.05 1.90
N LEU A 595 -22.03 -17.04 1.04
CA LEU A 595 -23.32 -16.37 0.81
C LEU A 595 -24.35 -17.29 0.15
N VAL A 596 -23.96 -18.16 -0.79
CA VAL A 596 -24.86 -19.15 -1.39
C VAL A 596 -25.39 -20.11 -0.32
N ARG A 597 -24.54 -20.58 0.60
CA ARG A 597 -24.96 -21.46 1.71
C ARG A 597 -25.99 -20.77 2.63
N LEU A 598 -25.89 -19.45 2.81
CA LEU A 598 -26.88 -18.66 3.55
C LEU A 598 -28.25 -18.67 2.87
N VAL A 599 -28.28 -18.36 1.56
CA VAL A 599 -29.53 -18.31 0.78
C VAL A 599 -30.20 -19.68 0.67
N GLN A 600 -29.42 -20.73 0.40
CA GLN A 600 -29.97 -22.09 0.28
C GLN A 600 -30.61 -22.57 1.58
N ARG A 601 -29.99 -22.32 2.74
CA ARG A 601 -30.54 -22.73 4.04
C ARG A 601 -31.82 -21.96 4.39
N ALA A 602 -31.92 -20.68 4.04
CA ALA A 602 -33.16 -19.92 4.20
C ALA A 602 -34.31 -20.52 3.37
N SER A 603 -34.03 -21.00 2.15
CA SER A 603 -35.03 -21.65 1.30
C SER A 603 -35.50 -23.02 1.83
N VAL A 604 -34.62 -23.78 2.49
CA VAL A 604 -34.97 -25.08 3.11
C VAL A 604 -35.83 -24.89 4.36
N VAL A 605 -35.53 -23.88 5.19
CA VAL A 605 -36.35 -23.54 6.36
C VAL A 605 -37.76 -23.14 5.93
N LYS A 606 -37.90 -22.37 4.84
CA LYS A 606 -39.21 -21.96 4.29
C LYS A 606 -40.05 -23.15 3.80
N ARG A 607 -39.43 -24.21 3.26
CA ARG A 607 -40.14 -25.45 2.86
C ARG A 607 -40.55 -26.30 4.06
N ARG A 608 -39.73 -26.37 5.11
CA ARG A 608 -40.11 -27.09 6.34
C ARG A 608 -41.25 -26.41 7.09
N SER A 609 -41.30 -25.07 7.12
CA SER A 609 -42.40 -24.35 7.77
C SER A 609 -43.75 -24.48 7.05
N SER A 610 -43.77 -24.78 5.74
CA SER A 610 -45.03 -25.09 5.04
C SER A 610 -45.53 -26.51 5.32
N ASP A 611 -44.60 -27.46 5.52
CA ASP A 611 -44.92 -28.88 5.74
C ASP A 611 -45.24 -29.21 7.22
N GLU A 612 -44.87 -28.34 8.17
CA GLU A 612 -45.18 -28.48 9.62
C GLU A 612 -46.41 -27.66 10.10
N SER A 613 -47.32 -27.29 9.19
CA SER A 613 -48.60 -26.65 9.55
C SER A 613 -49.65 -27.63 10.10
N GLY A 614 -49.23 -28.51 11.03
CA GLY A 614 -50.04 -29.61 11.56
C GLY A 614 -50.08 -29.76 13.08
N PHE A 615 -49.39 -28.92 13.87
CA PHE A 615 -49.46 -29.02 15.33
C PHE A 615 -49.58 -27.66 16.01
N VAL A 616 -50.80 -27.41 16.50
CA VAL A 616 -51.17 -26.32 17.40
C VAL A 616 -50.50 -26.53 18.76
N TYR A 617 -49.66 -25.61 19.19
CA TYR A 617 -49.36 -25.39 20.60
C TYR A 617 -49.94 -24.04 21.02
N LYS A 618 -50.96 -24.10 21.87
CA LYS A 618 -51.57 -22.95 22.56
C LYS A 618 -50.55 -22.34 23.53
N THR A 619 -50.40 -21.03 23.48
CA THR A 619 -49.79 -20.20 24.54
C THR A 619 -50.72 -20.13 25.76
N PRO A 620 -50.22 -20.20 27.00
CA PRO A 620 -51.02 -19.88 28.18
C PRO A 620 -51.12 -18.36 28.39
N GLU A 621 -52.31 -17.92 28.76
CA GLU A 621 -52.71 -16.53 29.01
C GLU A 621 -52.00 -15.95 30.25
N HIS A 622 -51.55 -14.70 30.15
CA HIS A 622 -51.10 -13.90 31.29
C HIS A 622 -52.32 -13.25 31.94
N GLU A 623 -52.68 -13.68 33.15
CA GLU A 623 -53.59 -12.95 34.03
C GLU A 623 -52.92 -11.66 34.55
N ALA A 624 -53.61 -10.54 34.36
CA ALA A 624 -53.31 -9.27 34.98
C ALA A 624 -53.79 -9.30 36.43
N ILE A 625 -52.90 -9.00 37.38
CA ILE A 625 -53.28 -8.67 38.76
C ILE A 625 -53.10 -7.17 38.95
N ASP A 626 -54.25 -6.52 39.00
CA ASP A 626 -54.49 -5.18 39.50
C ASP A 626 -54.41 -5.19 41.04
N MET A 627 -53.63 -4.30 41.64
CA MET A 627 -53.85 -3.89 43.04
C MET A 627 -53.36 -2.46 43.25
N SER A 628 -54.32 -1.55 43.28
CA SER A 628 -54.31 -0.32 44.05
C SER A 628 -54.16 -0.60 45.55
N PHE A 629 -53.17 0.00 46.21
CA PHE A 629 -53.29 0.90 47.37
C PHE A 629 -51.91 1.45 47.76
#